data_AF-A0A2E4URG4-F1
#
_entry.id   AF-A0A2E4URG4-F1
#
_cell.length_a   1.000
_cell.length_b   1.000
_cell.length_c   1.000
_cell.angle_alpha   90.00
_cell.angle_beta   90.00
_cell.angle_gamma   90.00
#
_symmetry.space_group_name_H-M   'P 1'
#
loop_
_entity.id
_entity.type
_entity.pdbx_description
1 polymer ?
#
loop_
_entity_poly.entity_id
_entity_poly.type
_entity_poly.pdbx_seq_one_letter_code
_entity_poly.pdbx_strand_id
1 'polypeptide(L)'
;MSLIARHFEAQGLPTVILGSALDIMSAAKPPRAAFLNYPLGHEAGRPFDAPDQHSALKQALELLETLKAPGIVHLDKSWPEGWEAVRRETRDTDGQDLRSPRDETPRYQTAEDEALAIQLGVSAPAARR
;
A
#
# COMPACT_ATOMS: atom_id res chain seq x y z
N MET A 1 -4.46 -6.58 -5.55
CA MET A 1 -4.44 -5.35 -6.39
C MET A 1 -4.58 -5.61 -7.89
N SER A 2 -4.07 -6.73 -8.44
CA SER A 2 -4.11 -6.99 -9.89
C SER A 2 -5.50 -7.03 -10.55
N LEU A 3 -6.53 -7.52 -9.88
CA LEU A 3 -7.90 -7.54 -10.42
C LEU A 3 -8.46 -6.12 -10.61
N ILE A 4 -8.26 -5.25 -9.62
CA ILE A 4 -8.67 -3.85 -9.67
C ILE A 4 -7.90 -3.11 -10.77
N ALA A 5 -6.58 -3.33 -10.86
CA ALA A 5 -5.75 -2.76 -11.90
C ALA A 5 -6.26 -3.15 -13.30
N ARG A 6 -6.59 -4.43 -13.53
CA ARG A 6 -7.18 -4.90 -14.80
C ARG A 6 -8.53 -4.24 -15.10
N HIS A 7 -9.36 -4.05 -14.09
CA HIS A 7 -10.64 -3.37 -14.26
C HIS A 7 -10.45 -1.93 -14.74
N PHE A 8 -9.54 -1.17 -14.12
CA PHE A 8 -9.22 0.20 -14.53
C PHE A 8 -8.59 0.28 -15.92
N GLU A 9 -7.66 -0.61 -16.25
CA GLU A 9 -7.05 -0.69 -17.58
C GLU A 9 -8.08 -0.95 -18.68
N ALA A 10 -9.07 -1.82 -18.41
CA ALA A 10 -10.17 -2.09 -19.35
C ALA A 10 -11.07 -0.87 -19.59
N GLN A 11 -11.05 0.12 -18.69
CA GLN A 11 -11.73 1.41 -18.83
C GLN A 11 -10.81 2.52 -19.38
N GLY A 12 -9.60 2.19 -19.82
CA GLY A 12 -8.63 3.15 -20.35
C GLY A 12 -7.87 3.94 -19.29
N LEU A 13 -7.94 3.55 -18.02
CA LEU A 13 -7.16 4.15 -16.94
C LEU A 13 -5.85 3.35 -16.75
N PRO A 14 -4.68 3.94 -17.08
CA PRO A 14 -3.42 3.22 -16.99
C PRO A 14 -3.01 3.02 -15.53
N THR A 15 -2.47 1.84 -15.22
CA THR A 15 -2.09 1.44 -13.85
C THR A 15 -0.68 0.88 -13.82
N VAL A 16 -0.02 1.02 -12.67
CA VAL A 16 1.21 0.30 -12.34
C VAL A 16 1.14 -0.14 -10.88
N ILE A 17 1.61 -1.35 -10.59
CA ILE A 17 1.74 -1.88 -9.23
C ILE A 17 3.22 -1.88 -8.84
N LEU A 18 3.56 -1.22 -7.75
CA LEU A 18 4.87 -1.33 -7.10
C LEU A 18 4.74 -2.36 -5.96
N GLY A 19 5.56 -3.41 -5.95
CA GLY A 19 5.37 -4.51 -5.01
C GLY A 19 6.63 -5.31 -4.68
N SER A 20 6.62 -5.93 -3.50
CA SER A 20 7.75 -6.69 -2.94
C SER A 20 7.54 -8.21 -2.88
N ALA A 21 6.36 -8.71 -3.24
CA ALA A 21 6.02 -10.13 -3.17
C ALA A 21 5.94 -10.74 -4.57
N LEU A 22 7.09 -11.12 -5.13
CA LEU A 22 7.22 -11.55 -6.53
C LEU A 22 6.33 -12.75 -6.87
N ASP A 23 6.24 -13.73 -5.96
CA ASP A 23 5.40 -14.93 -6.10
C ASP A 23 3.91 -14.58 -6.18
N ILE A 24 3.43 -13.70 -5.28
CA ILE A 24 2.06 -13.20 -5.27
C ILE A 24 1.77 -12.40 -6.55
N MET A 25 2.69 -11.50 -6.94
CA MET A 25 2.55 -10.71 -8.16
C MET A 25 2.48 -11.62 -9.40
N SER A 26 3.35 -12.62 -9.48
CA SER A 26 3.38 -13.59 -10.58
C SER A 26 2.08 -14.37 -10.68
N ALA A 27 1.56 -14.86 -9.54
CA ALA A 27 0.27 -15.56 -9.49
C ALA A 27 -0.89 -14.63 -9.88
N ALA A 28 -0.87 -13.37 -9.43
CA ALA A 28 -1.94 -12.42 -9.67
C ALA A 28 -1.92 -11.80 -11.09
N LYS A 29 -0.84 -11.96 -11.86
CA LYS A 29 -0.70 -11.53 -13.27
C LYS A 29 -1.15 -10.07 -13.50
N PRO A 30 -0.47 -9.08 -12.91
CA PRO A 30 -0.83 -7.67 -13.07
C PRO A 30 -0.69 -7.21 -14.53
N PRO A 31 -1.42 -6.15 -14.93
CA PRO A 31 -1.26 -5.54 -16.25
C PRO A 31 0.11 -4.86 -16.40
N ARG A 32 0.64 -4.27 -15.34
CA ARG A 32 1.97 -3.66 -15.27
C ARG A 32 2.42 -3.68 -13.82
N ALA A 33 3.64 -4.13 -13.56
CA ALA A 33 4.19 -4.05 -12.23
C ALA A 33 5.71 -3.86 -12.21
N ALA A 34 6.17 -3.16 -11.18
CA ALA A 34 7.57 -3.05 -10.80
C ALA A 34 7.79 -3.86 -9.51
N PHE A 35 8.71 -4.80 -9.55
CA PHE A 35 9.18 -5.54 -8.40
C PHE A 35 10.44 -4.88 -7.84
N LEU A 36 10.51 -4.71 -6.52
CA LEU A 36 11.72 -4.35 -5.80
C LEU A 36 11.91 -5.27 -4.60
N ASN A 37 13.17 -5.56 -4.25
CA ASN A 37 13.50 -6.49 -3.18
C ASN A 37 13.61 -5.78 -1.82
N TYR A 38 12.59 -5.01 -1.46
CA TYR A 38 12.44 -4.35 -0.16
C TYR A 38 11.40 -5.09 0.69
N PRO A 39 11.45 -5.02 2.03
CA PRO A 39 10.41 -5.60 2.87
C PRO A 39 9.03 -5.05 2.54
N LEU A 40 7.98 -5.83 2.82
CA LEU A 40 6.59 -5.38 2.70
C LEU A 40 6.38 -4.10 3.53
N GLY A 41 5.65 -3.13 2.97
CA GLY A 41 5.43 -1.81 3.58
C GLY A 41 6.51 -0.77 3.27
N HIS A 42 7.54 -1.15 2.51
CA HIS A 42 8.63 -0.26 2.07
C HIS A 42 8.76 -0.20 0.55
N GLU A 43 7.69 -0.54 -0.19
CA GLU A 43 7.67 -0.57 -1.65
C GLU A 43 7.98 0.81 -2.26
N ALA A 44 7.63 1.88 -1.55
CA ALA A 44 7.87 3.26 -1.99
C ALA A 44 9.32 3.74 -1.78
N GLY A 45 10.20 2.96 -1.16
CA GLY A 45 11.60 3.31 -0.89
C GLY A 45 12.01 3.10 0.57
N ARG A 46 13.31 3.23 0.87
CA ARG A 46 13.85 3.15 2.23
C ARG A 46 13.32 4.27 3.12
N PRO A 47 13.07 4.02 4.43
CA PRO A 47 12.66 5.06 5.36
C PRO A 47 13.65 6.24 5.40
N PHE A 48 13.12 7.46 5.41
CA PHE A 48 13.89 8.70 5.51
C PHE A 48 14.92 8.94 4.39
N ASP A 49 14.80 8.21 3.27
CA ASP A 49 15.67 8.34 2.10
C ASP A 49 14.87 8.83 0.89
N ALA A 50 14.68 10.15 0.81
CA ALA A 50 13.92 10.77 -0.27
C ALA A 50 14.52 10.47 -1.67
N PRO A 51 15.85 10.49 -1.88
CA PRO A 51 16.44 10.08 -3.16
C PRO A 51 16.05 8.67 -3.60
N ASP A 52 16.11 7.69 -2.69
CA ASP A 52 15.71 6.32 -3.00
C ASP A 52 14.22 6.20 -3.31
N GLN A 53 13.38 6.87 -2.50
CA GLN A 53 11.93 6.87 -2.67
C GLN A 53 11.51 7.48 -4.02
N HIS A 54 12.09 8.62 -4.36
CA HIS A 54 11.85 9.27 -5.65
C HIS A 54 12.32 8.38 -6.81
N SER A 55 13.46 7.72 -6.66
CA SER A 55 13.99 6.80 -7.67
C SER A 55 13.07 5.58 -7.87
N ALA A 56 12.51 5.01 -6.80
CA ALA A 56 11.60 3.87 -6.88
C ALA A 56 10.30 4.25 -7.60
N LEU A 57 9.69 5.36 -7.19
CA LEU A 57 8.46 5.85 -7.78
C LEU A 57 8.65 6.23 -9.26
N LYS A 58 9.75 6.93 -9.59
CA LYS A 58 10.04 7.33 -10.97
C LYS A 58 10.16 6.12 -11.89
N GLN A 59 10.96 5.12 -11.52
CA GLN A 59 11.13 3.90 -12.30
C GLN A 59 9.83 3.12 -12.46
N ALA A 60 8.98 3.09 -11.42
CA ALA A 60 7.66 2.48 -11.52
C ALA A 60 6.76 3.22 -12.52
N LEU A 61 6.72 4.55 -12.46
CA LEU A 61 5.90 5.38 -13.36
C LEU A 61 6.38 5.33 -14.80
N GLU A 62 7.69 5.19 -15.06
CA GLU A 62 8.25 4.98 -16.40
C GLU A 62 7.68 3.72 -17.10
N LEU A 63 7.17 2.74 -16.35
CA LEU A 63 6.49 1.57 -16.92
C LEU A 63 5.17 1.91 -17.60
N LEU A 64 4.53 3.03 -17.24
CA LEU A 64 3.32 3.48 -17.93
C LEU A 64 3.61 3.78 -19.41
N GLU A 65 4.82 4.25 -19.71
CA GLU A 65 5.27 4.58 -21.05
C GLU A 65 5.97 3.41 -21.73
N THR A 66 6.77 2.64 -21.01
CA THR A 66 7.67 1.63 -21.59
C THR A 66 7.06 0.22 -21.68
N LEU A 67 6.23 -0.19 -20.72
CA LEU A 67 5.70 -1.54 -20.66
C LEU A 67 4.32 -1.63 -21.34
N LYS A 68 4.31 -2.07 -22.60
CA LYS A 68 3.10 -2.13 -23.46
C LYS A 68 2.31 -3.44 -23.38
N ALA A 69 2.86 -4.46 -22.75
CA ALA A 69 2.22 -5.76 -22.56
C ALA A 69 2.28 -6.17 -21.08
N PRO A 70 1.37 -7.04 -20.62
CA PRO A 70 1.37 -7.54 -19.25
C PRO A 70 2.72 -8.10 -18.80
N GLY A 71 3.24 -7.60 -17.68
CA GLY A 71 4.55 -8.01 -17.19
C GLY A 71 4.93 -7.43 -15.84
N ILE A 72 6.02 -7.98 -15.31
CA ILE A 72 6.68 -7.55 -14.09
C ILE A 72 8.11 -7.19 -14.46
N VAL A 73 8.53 -5.96 -14.14
CA VAL A 73 9.91 -5.49 -14.30
C VAL A 73 10.61 -5.51 -12.95
N HIS A 74 11.81 -6.08 -12.89
CA HIS A 74 12.62 -6.08 -11.69
C HIS A 74 13.43 -4.78 -11.65
N LEU A 75 13.20 -3.97 -10.63
CA LEU A 75 14.03 -2.81 -10.34
C LEU A 75 15.34 -3.27 -9.69
N ASP A 76 16.45 -2.61 -10.00
CA ASP A 76 17.72 -2.80 -9.31
C ASP A 76 17.69 -2.11 -7.93
N LYS A 77 16.83 -2.63 -7.06
CA LYS A 77 16.59 -2.13 -5.71
C LYS A 77 16.53 -3.31 -4.75
N SER A 78 17.57 -3.42 -3.92
CA SER A 78 17.67 -4.41 -2.85
C SER A 78 18.04 -3.73 -1.54
N TRP A 79 17.39 -4.13 -0.44
CA TRP A 79 17.67 -3.62 0.90
C TRP A 79 17.70 -4.77 1.92
N PRO A 80 18.80 -5.55 1.97
CA PRO A 80 18.94 -6.70 2.86
C PRO A 80 18.78 -6.35 4.34
N GLU A 81 19.31 -5.20 4.76
CA GLU A 81 19.25 -4.73 6.16
C GLU A 81 17.81 -4.42 6.58
N GLY A 82 16.95 -4.01 5.64
CA GLY A 82 15.53 -3.79 5.90
C GLY A 82 14.80 -5.06 6.32
N TRP A 83 15.16 -6.21 5.73
CA TRP A 83 14.57 -7.49 6.10
C TRP A 83 14.96 -7.91 7.52
N GLU A 84 16.14 -7.53 7.99
CA GLU A 84 16.54 -7.72 9.38
C GLU A 84 15.80 -6.76 10.32
N ALA A 85 15.64 -5.49 9.93
CA ALA A 85 14.91 -4.50 10.71
C ALA A 85 13.45 -4.92 10.94
N VAL A 86 12.72 -5.30 9.88
CA VAL A 86 11.32 -5.76 9.97
C VAL A 86 11.19 -7.03 10.81
N ARG A 87 12.14 -7.97 10.69
CA ARG A 87 12.15 -9.18 11.54
C ARG A 87 12.37 -8.85 13.01
N ARG A 88 13.23 -7.87 13.32
CA ARG A 88 13.46 -7.43 14.70
C ARG A 88 12.20 -6.80 15.28
N GLU A 89 11.62 -5.84 14.57
CA GLU A 89 10.37 -5.19 14.97
C GLU A 89 9.26 -6.21 15.25
N THR A 90 9.07 -7.18 14.36
CA THR A 90 8.04 -8.23 14.54
C THR A 90 8.30 -9.08 15.80
N ARG A 91 9.56 -9.39 16.11
CA ARG A 91 9.93 -10.17 17.31
C ARG A 91 9.78 -9.37 18.59
N ASP A 92 10.12 -8.09 18.56
CA ASP A 92 10.06 -7.21 19.72
C ASP A 92 8.62 -6.97 20.18
N THR A 93 7.63 -7.23 19.33
CA THR A 93 6.21 -7.16 19.73
C THR A 93 5.75 -8.36 20.56
N ASP A 94 6.49 -9.48 20.61
CA ASP A 94 6.06 -10.76 21.23
C ASP A 94 4.61 -11.18 20.85
N GLY A 95 4.16 -10.81 19.65
CA GLY A 95 2.79 -11.04 19.20
C GLY A 95 1.72 -10.15 19.87
N GLN A 96 2.13 -9.15 20.64
CA GLN A 96 1.24 -8.15 21.20
C GLN A 96 0.68 -7.24 20.10
N ASP A 97 -0.59 -6.90 20.25
CA ASP A 97 -1.25 -5.93 19.40
C ASP A 97 -0.79 -4.51 19.76
N LEU A 98 0.18 -3.98 19.02
CA LEU A 98 0.68 -2.62 19.19
C LEU A 98 -0.21 -1.54 18.56
N ARG A 99 -1.33 -1.92 17.92
CA ARG A 99 -2.26 -0.94 17.35
C ARG A 99 -2.83 -0.11 18.50
N SER A 100 -2.96 1.20 18.27
CA SER A 100 -3.69 2.06 19.20
C SER A 100 -5.10 1.49 19.45
N PRO A 101 -5.64 1.62 20.67
CA PRO A 101 -7.03 1.30 20.94
C PRO A 101 -7.92 1.97 19.90
N ARG A 102 -8.95 1.24 19.47
CA ARG A 102 -9.92 1.76 18.50
C ARG A 102 -10.55 3.03 19.08
N ASP A 103 -10.41 4.13 18.35
CA ASP A 103 -11.16 5.35 18.65
C ASP A 103 -12.61 5.15 18.19
N GLU A 104 -13.53 5.22 19.15
CA GLU A 104 -14.97 5.10 18.89
C GLU A 104 -15.62 6.47 18.61
N THR A 105 -14.85 7.56 18.61
CA THR A 105 -15.32 8.90 18.26
C THR A 105 -15.68 8.94 16.78
N PRO A 106 -16.94 9.21 16.40
CA PRO A 106 -17.31 9.41 15.00
C PRO A 106 -16.51 10.56 14.39
N ARG A 107 -15.98 10.36 13.18
CA ARG A 107 -15.25 11.37 12.42
C ARG A 107 -16.10 11.79 11.24
N TYR A 108 -16.41 13.08 11.18
CA TYR A 108 -17.22 13.67 10.12
C TYR A 108 -16.34 14.43 9.12
N GLN A 109 -16.76 14.48 7.87
CA GLN A 109 -16.03 15.23 6.83
C GLN A 109 -16.20 16.74 7.04
N THR A 110 -17.38 17.18 7.48
CA THR A 110 -17.70 18.59 7.78
C THR A 110 -18.49 18.75 9.08
N ALA A 111 -18.60 19.98 9.58
CA ALA A 111 -19.44 20.30 10.75
C ALA A 111 -20.94 20.16 10.46
N GLU A 112 -21.35 20.30 9.19
CA GLU A 112 -22.74 20.08 8.77
C GLU A 112 -23.11 18.60 8.86
N ASP A 113 -22.18 17.71 8.47
CA ASP A 113 -22.36 16.25 8.60
C ASP A 113 -22.52 15.85 10.07
N GLU A 114 -21.74 16.47 10.96
CA GLU A 114 -21.86 16.26 12.41
C GLU A 114 -23.22 16.72 12.94
N ALA A 115 -23.66 17.92 12.58
CA ALA A 115 -24.95 18.46 13.00
C ALA A 115 -26.13 17.59 12.50
N LEU A 116 -26.06 17.12 11.25
CA LEU A 116 -27.06 16.23 10.68
C LEU A 116 -27.06 14.87 11.37
N ALA A 117 -25.89 14.29 11.66
CA ALA A 117 -25.78 13.03 12.40
C ALA A 117 -26.40 13.14 13.81
N ILE A 118 -26.17 14.25 14.50
CA ILE A 118 -26.79 14.56 15.79
C ILE A 118 -28.32 14.68 15.63
N GLN A 119 -28.79 15.40 14.62
CA GLN A 119 -30.22 15.57 14.35
C GLN A 119 -30.92 14.24 14.04
N LEU A 120 -30.25 13.34 13.33
CA LEU A 120 -30.74 12.02 12.95
C LEU A 120 -30.59 10.96 14.07
N GLY A 121 -29.99 11.32 15.20
CA GLY A 121 -29.76 10.41 16.32
C GLY A 121 -28.74 9.31 16.01
N VAL A 122 -27.82 9.55 15.08
CA VAL A 122 -26.74 8.60 14.75
C VAL A 122 -25.74 8.61 15.90
N SER A 123 -25.77 7.58 16.74
CA SER A 123 -24.76 7.37 17.77
C SER A 123 -23.61 6.53 17.25
N ALA A 124 -22.42 6.69 17.86
CA ALA A 124 -21.35 5.73 17.68
C ALA A 124 -21.88 4.30 17.95
N PRO A 125 -21.48 3.29 17.16
CA PRO A 125 -21.87 1.92 17.44
C PRO A 125 -21.44 1.55 18.87
N ALA A 126 -22.34 0.94 19.63
CA ALA A 126 -21.99 0.42 20.95
C ALA A 126 -20.80 -0.52 20.80
N ALA A 127 -19.72 -0.28 21.56
CA ALA A 127 -18.49 -1.04 21.48
C ALA A 127 -18.81 -2.55 21.54
N ARG A 128 -18.55 -3.28 20.46
CA ARG A 128 -18.66 -4.73 20.47
C ARG A 128 -17.43 -5.24 21.23
N ARG A 129 -17.69 -5.84 22.40
CA ARG A 129 -16.69 -6.58 23.17
C ARG A 129 -16.21 -7.80 22.39
#